data_AF-A0A935Y2Y5-F1
#
_entry.id   AF-A0A935Y2Y5-F1
#
_cell.length_a   1.000
_cell.length_b   1.000
_cell.length_c   1.000
_cell.angle_alpha   90.00
_cell.angle_beta   90.00
_cell.angle_gamma   90.00
#
_symmetry.space_group_name_H-M   'P 1'
#
loop_
_entity.id
_entity.type
_entity.pdbx_description
1 polymer ?
#
loop_
_entity_poly.entity_id
_entity_poly.type
_entity_poly.pdbx_seq_one_letter_code
_entity_poly.pdbx_strand_id
1 'polypeptide(L)'
;MNRVWQLLLPELQQIPQAERDGALRKARRHELDAIELVGMAAGLVVVTALTRYSISDGALSSRFAAALVNFVVALPLLVVALGPFT
;
A
#
# COMPACT_ATOMS: atom_id res chain seq x y z
N MET A 1 10.31 -9.37 16.10
CA MET A 1 9.49 -9.29 14.87
C MET A 1 8.12 -8.70 15.23
N ASN A 2 7.74 -7.56 14.63
CA ASN A 2 6.53 -6.81 15.04
C ASN A 2 5.24 -7.58 14.70
N ARG A 3 4.26 -7.58 15.62
CA ARG A 3 2.92 -8.19 15.41
C ARG A 3 2.21 -7.68 14.15
N VAL A 4 2.52 -6.45 13.74
CA VAL A 4 1.99 -5.80 12.53
C VAL A 4 2.26 -6.64 11.27
N TRP A 5 3.45 -7.24 11.13
CA TRP A 5 3.78 -8.07 9.97
C TRP A 5 2.96 -9.35 9.88
N GLN A 6 2.54 -9.91 11.02
CA GLN A 6 1.71 -11.12 11.05
C GLN A 6 0.26 -10.87 10.64
N LEU A 7 -0.20 -9.62 10.79
CA LEU A 7 -1.51 -9.15 10.35
C LEU A 7 -1.50 -8.77 8.86
N LEU A 8 -0.41 -8.16 8.39
CA LEU A 8 -0.28 -7.71 7.00
C LEU A 8 0.10 -8.82 6.02
N LEU A 9 0.89 -9.80 6.45
CA LEU A 9 1.30 -10.95 5.64
C LEU A 9 0.97 -12.26 6.38
N PRO A 10 -0.27 -12.76 6.28
CA PRO A 10 -0.64 -14.03 6.89
C PRO A 10 0.16 -15.21 6.33
N GLU A 11 0.67 -15.13 5.10
CA GLU A 11 1.50 -16.17 4.47
C GLU A 11 2.83 -16.37 5.21
N LEU A 12 3.38 -15.32 5.85
CA LEU A 12 4.58 -15.45 6.68
C LEU A 12 4.36 -16.35 7.90
N GLN A 13 3.10 -16.55 8.32
CA GLN A 13 2.80 -17.46 9.43
C GLN A 13 3.09 -18.92 9.08
N GLN A 14 3.04 -19.27 7.79
CA GLN A 14 3.36 -20.61 7.28
C GLN A 14 4.87 -20.91 7.31
N ILE A 15 5.71 -19.88 7.40
CA ILE A 15 7.18 -20.00 7.46
C ILE A 15 7.64 -20.14 8.92
N PRO A 16 8.59 -21.05 9.23
CA PRO A 16 9.19 -21.16 10.56
C PRO A 16 9.79 -19.83 11.04
N GLN A 17 9.59 -19.46 12.32
CA GLN A 17 10.00 -18.15 12.83
C GLN A 17 11.48 -17.83 12.60
N ALA A 18 12.36 -18.84 12.69
CA ALA A 18 13.81 -18.68 12.47
C ALA A 18 14.16 -18.29 11.03
N GLU A 19 13.29 -18.59 10.05
CA GLU A 19 13.54 -18.39 8.63
C GLU A 19 12.86 -17.15 8.06
N ARG A 20 11.88 -16.57 8.78
CA ARG A 20 11.08 -15.42 8.32
C ARG A 20 11.94 -14.20 7.97
N ASP A 21 12.94 -13.88 8.79
CA ASP A 21 13.84 -12.76 8.50
C ASP A 21 14.70 -13.01 7.24
N GLY A 22 15.03 -14.29 6.96
CA GLY A 22 15.68 -14.70 5.73
C GLY A 22 14.77 -14.57 4.52
N ALA A 23 13.53 -15.05 4.63
CA ALA A 23 12.51 -14.97 3.59
C ALA A 23 12.17 -13.51 3.22
N LEU A 24 11.99 -12.64 4.21
CA LEU A 24 11.74 -11.21 4.01
C LEU A 24 12.93 -10.51 3.33
N ARG A 25 14.17 -10.84 3.74
CA ARG A 25 15.37 -10.31 3.07
C ARG A 25 15.49 -10.79 1.64
N LYS A 26 15.07 -12.01 1.34
CA LYS A 26 15.05 -12.56 -0.02
C LYS A 26 14.00 -11.86 -0.87
N ALA A 27 12.77 -11.70 -0.36
CA ALA A 27 11.69 -11.00 -1.04
C ALA A 27 12.08 -9.53 -1.35
N ARG A 28 12.71 -8.84 -0.39
CA ARG A 28 13.17 -7.45 -0.60
C ARG A 28 14.26 -7.30 -1.68
N ARG A 29 14.98 -8.38 -1.99
CA ARG A 29 15.99 -8.40 -3.06
C ARG A 29 15.41 -8.81 -4.40
N HIS A 30 14.13 -9.16 -4.46
CA HIS A 30 13.47 -9.43 -5.72
C HIS A 30 13.22 -8.10 -6.42
N GLU A 31 13.70 -7.99 -7.65
CA GLU A 31 13.45 -6.82 -8.48
C GLU A 31 12.04 -6.93 -9.07
N LEU A 32 11.36 -5.79 -9.13
CA LEU A 32 10.03 -5.72 -9.74
C LEU A 32 10.17 -5.86 -11.26
N ASP A 33 9.33 -6.71 -11.85
CA ASP A 33 9.25 -6.81 -13.30
C ASP A 33 8.54 -5.59 -13.91
N ALA A 34 8.72 -5.36 -15.22
CA ALA A 34 8.10 -4.27 -15.96
C ALA A 34 6.57 -4.27 -15.82
N ILE A 35 5.93 -5.44 -15.77
CA ILE A 35 4.47 -5.56 -15.60
C ILE A 35 4.05 -5.07 -14.21
N GLU A 36 4.81 -5.44 -13.16
CA GLU A 36 4.54 -5.03 -11.79
C GLU A 36 4.71 -3.51 -11.63
N LEU A 37 5.76 -2.95 -12.22
CA LEU A 37 6.00 -1.51 -12.24
C LEU A 37 4.87 -0.74 -12.93
N VAL A 38 4.42 -1.22 -14.10
CA VAL A 38 3.31 -0.59 -14.83
C VAL A 38 2.00 -0.73 -14.05
N GLY A 39 1.74 -1.89 -13.44
CA GLY A 39 0.59 -2.13 -12.58
C GLY A 39 0.56 -1.19 -11.37
N MET A 40 1.70 -1.04 -10.69
CA MET A 40 1.83 -0.10 -9.56
C MET A 40 1.60 1.35 -9.99
N ALA A 41 2.19 1.77 -11.12
CA ALA A 41 2.02 3.12 -11.64
C ALA A 41 0.55 3.40 -12.00
N ALA A 42 -0.10 2.47 -12.69
CA ALA A 42 -1.52 2.57 -13.03
C ALA A 42 -2.40 2.62 -11.78
N GLY A 43 -2.15 1.74 -10.80
CA GLY A 43 -2.86 1.72 -9.52
C GLY A 43 -2.72 3.05 -8.77
N LEU A 44 -1.50 3.58 -8.67
CA LEU A 44 -1.24 4.88 -8.04
C LEU A 44 -2.00 6.01 -8.74
N VAL A 45 -1.97 6.05 -10.07
CA VAL A 45 -2.69 7.06 -10.86
C VAL A 45 -4.20 6.96 -10.65
N VAL A 46 -4.77 5.75 -10.66
CA VAL A 46 -6.20 5.52 -10.43
C VAL A 46 -6.59 5.99 -9.03
N VAL A 47 -5.86 5.59 -7.98
CA VAL A 47 -6.17 6.01 -6.61
C VAL A 47 -6.04 7.51 -6.46
N THR A 48 -5.01 8.12 -7.04
CA THR A 48 -4.81 9.58 -7.04
C THR A 48 -5.93 10.30 -7.75
N ALA A 49 -6.39 9.80 -8.89
CA ALA A 49 -7.51 10.39 -9.61
C ALA A 49 -8.80 10.29 -8.78
N LEU A 50 -9.10 9.11 -8.24
CA LEU A 50 -10.28 8.88 -7.41
C LEU A 50 -10.31 9.83 -6.20
N THR A 51 -9.19 9.99 -5.50
CA THR A 51 -9.15 10.83 -4.31
C THR A 51 -9.12 12.31 -4.64
N ARG A 52 -8.40 12.71 -5.69
CA ARG A 52 -8.32 14.10 -6.15
C ARG A 52 -9.65 14.64 -6.65
N TYR A 53 -10.43 13.82 -7.37
CA TYR A 53 -11.69 14.27 -7.95
C TYR A 53 -12.89 14.10 -7.00
N SER A 54 -12.79 13.24 -5.98
CA SER A 54 -13.91 13.01 -5.04
C SER A 54 -13.90 13.95 -3.83
N ILE A 55 -12.77 14.56 -3.49
CA ILE A 55 -12.62 15.42 -2.31
C ILE A 55 -12.69 16.88 -2.75
N SER A 56 -13.82 17.53 -2.48
CA SER A 56 -14.07 18.92 -2.89
C SER A 56 -13.18 19.94 -2.16
N ASP A 57 -12.70 20.96 -2.89
CA ASP A 57 -11.93 22.08 -2.36
C ASP A 57 -12.83 23.02 -1.54
N GLY A 58 -12.91 22.80 -0.22
CA GLY A 58 -13.49 23.76 0.73
C GLY A 58 -12.44 24.68 1.37
N ALA A 59 -12.88 25.58 2.27
CA ALA A 59 -12.05 26.54 3.02
C ALA A 59 -10.78 25.92 3.68
N LEU A 60 -9.78 26.75 4.04
CA LEU A 60 -8.48 26.30 4.59
C LEU A 60 -8.57 25.33 5.79
N SER A 61 -9.53 25.52 6.69
CA SER A 61 -9.81 24.58 7.79
C SER A 61 -10.32 23.21 7.29
N SER A 62 -11.06 23.22 6.18
CA SER A 62 -11.51 22.01 5.50
C SER A 62 -10.37 21.30 4.76
N ARG A 63 -9.27 21.98 4.39
CA ARG A 63 -8.16 21.35 3.66
C ARG A 63 -7.41 20.33 4.51
N PHE A 64 -7.23 20.59 5.80
CA PHE A 64 -6.61 19.63 6.71
C PHE A 64 -7.51 18.41 6.95
N ALA A 65 -8.81 18.65 7.14
CA ALA A 65 -9.81 17.59 7.23
C ALA A 65 -9.90 16.77 5.94
N ALA A 66 -9.89 17.43 4.78
CA ALA A 66 -9.86 16.82 3.46
C ALA A 66 -8.60 15.97 3.24
N ALA A 67 -7.43 16.46 3.69
CA ALA A 67 -6.19 15.69 3.64
C ALA A 67 -6.26 14.43 4.53
N LEU A 68 -6.86 14.52 5.73
CA LEU A 68 -7.03 13.38 6.62
C LEU A 68 -8.01 12.35 6.03
N VAL A 69 -9.13 12.80 5.47
CA VAL A 69 -10.08 11.94 4.75
C VAL A 69 -9.41 11.29 3.53
N ASN A 70 -8.64 12.07 2.76
CA ASN A 70 -7.86 11.54 1.65
C ASN A 70 -6.92 10.44 2.12
N PHE A 71 -6.18 10.65 3.21
CA PHE A 71 -5.29 9.64 3.75
C PHE A 71 -6.04 8.36 4.16
N VAL A 72 -7.17 8.51 4.88
CA VAL A 72 -7.99 7.37 5.32
C VAL A 72 -8.60 6.58 4.16
N VAL A 73 -8.90 7.23 3.03
CA VAL A 73 -9.47 6.56 1.84
C VAL A 73 -8.39 6.03 0.91
N ALA A 74 -7.33 6.82 0.67
CA ALA A 74 -6.25 6.46 -0.23
C ALA A 74 -5.44 5.28 0.28
N LEU A 75 -5.17 5.21 1.59
CA LEU A 75 -4.34 4.15 2.16
C LEU A 75 -4.92 2.74 1.93
N PRO A 76 -6.18 2.42 2.26
CA PRO A 76 -6.75 1.11 1.94
C PRO A 76 -6.84 0.85 0.44
N LEU A 77 -7.16 1.88 -0.37
CA LEU A 77 -7.17 1.75 -1.83
C LEU A 77 -5.79 1.38 -2.39
N LEU A 78 -4.72 2.01 -1.89
CA LEU A 78 -3.35 1.70 -2.27
C LEU A 78 -2.95 0.30 -1.81
N VAL A 79 -3.33 -0.12 -0.61
CA VAL A 79 -3.05 -1.48 -0.13
C VAL A 79 -3.70 -2.52 -1.05
N VAL A 80 -4.96 -2.31 -1.44
CA VAL A 80 -5.67 -3.23 -2.34
C VAL A 80 -5.12 -3.18 -3.77
N ALA A 81 -4.83 -1.99 -4.29
CA ALA A 81 -4.38 -1.81 -5.67
C ALA A 81 -2.91 -2.23 -5.87
N LEU A 82 -2.05 -1.99 -4.89
CA LEU A 82 -0.61 -2.23 -5.00
C LEU A 82 -0.17 -3.55 -4.34
N GLY A 83 -0.92 -4.07 -3.36
CA GLY A 83 -0.59 -5.31 -2.65
C GLY A 83 -0.32 -6.53 -3.54
N PRO A 84 -1.01 -6.72 -4.69
CA PRO A 84 -0.71 -7.82 -5.61
C PRO A 84 0.64 -7.70 -6.33
N PHE A 85 1.28 -6.53 -6.31
CA PHE A 85 2.52 -6.24 -7.02
C PHE A 85 3.74 -6.09 -6.08
N THR A 86 3.57 -6.38 -4.78
CA THR A 86 4.58 -6.18 -3.71
C THR A 86 5.13 -7.46 -3.12
#